data_AF-A0AAU9HGR1-F1
#
_entry.id   AF-A0AAU9HGR1-F1
#
_cell.length_a   1.000
_cell.length_b   1.000
_cell.length_c   1.000
_cell.angle_alpha   90.00
_cell.angle_beta   90.00
_cell.angle_gamma   90.00
#
_symmetry.space_group_name_H-M   'P 1'
#
loop_
_entity.id
_entity.type
_entity.pdbx_description
1 polymer ?
#
loop_
_entity_poly.entity_id
_entity_poly.type
_entity_poly.pdbx_seq_one_letter_code
_entity_poly.pdbx_strand_id
1 'polypeptide(L)'
;MKSLMTTDNLHDELLVVLQNNFVSSEYKLPNADELIPHNQNAQYHGYAFTINHKRIIYRKAKVTPDRPGAFLALWKRPADCSNSKPIPFTNEFDYLLVAVSSDGLTSSNNQVVNLQSGLFIFPVELLVKKGIVTGTNRKGKTAFRVFPPWSESRALSGSGVFSNAAKSTQRWQCDYFLQQDQYGLVDLIKLNKILANAV
;
A
#
# COMPACT_ATOMS: atom_id res chain seq x y z
N MET A 1 -25.16 8.74 -0.55
CA MET A 1 -24.46 9.07 0.72
C MET A 1 -23.15 8.29 0.78
N LYS A 2 -21.98 8.94 0.77
CA LYS A 2 -20.73 8.26 1.11
C LYS A 2 -20.78 7.97 2.61
N SER A 3 -20.84 6.71 2.99
CA SER A 3 -20.64 6.31 4.39
C SER A 3 -19.27 6.85 4.82
N LEU A 4 -19.26 7.79 5.76
CA LEU A 4 -18.04 8.24 6.43
C LEU A 4 -17.63 7.07 7.33
N MET A 5 -16.70 6.24 6.87
CA MET A 5 -16.08 5.25 7.73
C MET A 5 -15.42 5.98 8.90
N THR A 6 -15.77 5.57 10.13
CA THR A 6 -15.19 6.11 11.35
C THR A 6 -13.72 5.71 11.45
N THR A 7 -12.92 6.53 12.13
CA THR A 7 -11.50 6.24 12.43
C THR A 7 -11.31 4.89 13.13
N ASP A 8 -12.29 4.48 13.93
CA ASP A 8 -12.26 3.22 14.68
C ASP A 8 -12.31 2.01 13.73
N ASN A 9 -13.13 2.06 12.70
CA ASN A 9 -13.21 0.98 11.70
C ASN A 9 -11.91 0.86 10.87
N LEU A 10 -11.29 2.00 10.53
CA LEU A 10 -10.01 2.00 9.79
C LEU A 10 -8.85 1.43 10.64
N HIS A 11 -8.89 1.70 11.94
CA HIS A 11 -7.93 1.19 12.90
C HIS A 11 -8.06 -0.33 13.06
N ASP A 12 -9.29 -0.82 13.20
CA ASP A 12 -9.57 -2.26 13.35
C ASP A 12 -9.16 -3.05 12.09
N GLU A 13 -9.41 -2.52 10.89
CA GLU A 13 -8.93 -3.13 9.64
C GLU A 13 -7.39 -3.28 9.63
N LEU A 14 -6.66 -2.25 10.08
CA LEU A 14 -5.20 -2.30 10.14
C LEU A 14 -4.73 -3.32 11.19
N LEU A 15 -5.36 -3.37 12.36
CA LEU A 15 -5.03 -4.36 13.39
C LEU A 15 -5.19 -5.78 12.86
N VAL A 16 -6.26 -6.08 12.13
CA VAL A 16 -6.46 -7.40 11.51
C VAL A 16 -5.35 -7.72 10.51
N VAL A 17 -4.95 -6.75 9.67
CA VAL A 17 -3.81 -6.93 8.75
C VAL A 17 -2.52 -7.22 9.51
N LEU A 18 -2.25 -6.49 10.59
CA LEU A 18 -1.05 -6.70 11.40
C LEU A 18 -1.07 -8.06 12.10
N GLN A 19 -2.21 -8.44 12.68
CA GLN A 19 -2.39 -9.69 13.41
C GLN A 19 -2.21 -10.90 12.49
N ASN A 20 -2.87 -10.90 11.33
CA ASN A 20 -2.84 -12.03 10.42
C ASN A 20 -1.45 -12.25 9.80
N ASN A 21 -0.68 -11.18 9.57
CA ASN A 21 0.52 -11.27 8.72
C ASN A 21 1.84 -11.21 9.50
N PHE A 22 1.85 -10.65 10.71
CA PHE A 22 3.10 -10.39 11.43
C PHE A 22 3.19 -11.09 12.80
N VAL A 23 2.08 -11.49 13.43
CA VAL A 23 2.10 -12.16 14.75
C VAL A 23 2.81 -13.50 14.70
N SER A 24 2.61 -14.26 13.62
CA SER A 24 3.19 -15.60 13.45
C SER A 24 4.70 -15.57 13.15
N SER A 25 5.28 -14.39 12.93
CA SER A 25 6.67 -14.23 12.47
C SER A 25 7.60 -13.61 13.51
N GLU A 26 7.26 -13.71 14.80
CA GLU A 26 8.04 -13.14 15.92
C GLU A 26 8.25 -11.62 15.83
N TYR A 27 7.48 -10.92 15.01
CA TYR A 27 7.53 -9.46 14.95
C TYR A 27 6.83 -8.88 16.18
N LYS A 28 7.51 -7.97 16.88
CA LYS A 28 6.91 -7.10 17.87
C LYS A 28 5.97 -6.13 17.15
N LEU A 29 4.68 -6.40 17.25
CA LEU A 29 3.63 -5.52 16.75
C LEU A 29 3.56 -4.22 17.55
N PRO A 30 3.09 -3.13 16.92
CA PRO A 30 2.78 -1.92 17.65
C PRO A 30 1.61 -2.15 18.61
N ASN A 31 1.65 -1.50 19.76
CA ASN A 31 0.46 -1.33 20.59
C ASN A 31 -0.55 -0.38 19.88
N ALA A 32 -1.80 -0.39 20.32
CA ALA A 32 -2.85 0.43 19.69
C ALA A 32 -2.53 1.94 19.70
N ASP A 33 -1.88 2.44 20.75
CA ASP A 33 -1.43 3.83 20.89
C ASP A 33 -0.22 4.18 20.01
N GLU A 34 0.50 3.18 19.48
CA GLU A 34 1.61 3.36 18.54
C GLU A 34 1.13 3.43 17.08
N LEU A 35 -0.17 3.23 16.82
CA LEU A 35 -0.80 3.42 15.52
C LEU A 35 -1.22 4.88 15.32
N ILE A 36 -0.37 5.67 14.68
CA ILE A 36 -0.60 7.11 14.48
C ILE A 36 -1.38 7.35 13.17
N PRO A 37 -2.63 7.84 13.22
CA PRO A 37 -3.40 8.10 12.01
C PRO A 37 -2.86 9.31 11.22
N HIS A 38 -2.69 9.13 9.91
CA HIS A 38 -2.47 10.22 8.97
C HIS A 38 -3.83 10.75 8.50
N ASN A 39 -4.50 11.54 9.35
CA ASN A 39 -5.88 12.03 9.11
C ASN A 39 -6.10 12.66 7.71
N GLN A 40 -5.11 13.38 7.19
CA GLN A 40 -5.19 14.01 5.85
C GLN A 40 -5.17 13.01 4.69
N ASN A 41 -4.80 11.76 4.97
CA ASN A 41 -4.80 10.64 4.05
C ASN A 41 -5.78 9.53 4.51
N ALA A 42 -6.75 9.84 5.38
CA ALA A 42 -7.75 8.87 5.86
C ALA A 42 -8.50 8.18 4.73
N GLN A 43 -8.73 8.87 3.60
CA GLN A 43 -9.31 8.25 2.40
C GLN A 43 -8.48 7.08 1.83
N TYR A 44 -7.20 6.96 2.18
CA TYR A 44 -6.32 5.83 1.84
C TYR A 44 -5.88 5.07 3.09
N HIS A 45 -6.67 5.13 4.17
CA HIS A 45 -6.43 4.42 5.43
C HIS A 45 -5.01 4.71 5.94
N GLY A 46 -4.59 5.98 5.91
CA GLY A 46 -3.22 6.34 6.20
C GLY A 46 -2.88 6.21 7.68
N TYR A 47 -1.86 5.40 8.00
CA TYR A 47 -1.27 5.30 9.33
C TYR A 47 0.26 5.32 9.27
N ALA A 48 0.88 5.62 10.40
CA ALA A 48 2.29 5.40 10.68
C ALA A 48 2.46 4.66 12.00
N PHE A 49 3.42 3.73 12.06
CA PHE A 49 3.71 2.92 13.24
C PHE A 49 5.08 2.28 13.11
N THR A 50 5.48 1.47 14.09
CA THR A 50 6.73 0.70 14.04
C THR A 50 6.49 -0.80 14.18
N ILE A 51 7.23 -1.61 13.43
CA ILE A 51 7.34 -3.07 13.62
C ILE A 51 8.82 -3.40 13.78
N ASN A 52 9.23 -4.07 14.86
CA ASN A 52 10.65 -4.37 15.15
C ASN A 52 11.59 -3.16 14.93
N HIS A 53 11.20 -1.99 15.45
CA HIS A 53 11.93 -0.72 15.32
C HIS A 53 12.03 -0.15 13.89
N LYS A 54 11.39 -0.78 12.89
CA LYS A 54 11.27 -0.24 11.54
C LYS A 54 10.02 0.64 11.44
N ARG A 55 10.18 1.88 11.01
CA ARG A 55 9.12 2.85 10.78
C ARG A 55 8.35 2.50 9.51
N ILE A 56 7.06 2.30 9.65
CA ILE A 56 6.16 1.89 8.56
C ILE A 56 5.19 3.02 8.26
N ILE A 57 5.03 3.34 6.98
CA ILE A 57 3.89 4.09 6.48
C ILE A 57 2.91 3.09 5.87
N TYR A 58 1.65 3.11 6.29
CA TYR A 58 0.61 2.23 5.77
C TYR A 58 -0.40 2.98 4.91
N ARG A 59 -0.83 2.37 3.80
CA ARG A 59 -1.92 2.84 2.94
C ARG A 59 -2.77 1.67 2.44
N LYS A 60 -4.07 1.88 2.27
CA LYS A 60 -4.95 1.03 1.46
C LYS A 60 -5.13 1.67 0.08
N ALA A 61 -4.66 1.00 -0.98
CA ALA A 61 -4.78 1.48 -2.35
C ALA A 61 -6.19 1.23 -2.89
N LYS A 62 -6.63 2.08 -3.82
CA LYS A 62 -7.98 2.02 -4.41
C LYS A 62 -7.95 1.62 -5.86
N VAL A 63 -8.66 0.56 -6.19
CA VAL A 63 -8.93 0.19 -7.58
C VAL A 63 -9.85 1.23 -8.22
N THR A 64 -9.50 1.72 -9.41
CA THR A 64 -10.27 2.74 -10.13
C THR A 64 -10.91 2.13 -11.37
N PRO A 65 -12.23 2.25 -11.63
CA PRO A 65 -12.92 1.60 -12.76
C PRO A 65 -12.19 1.66 -14.11
N ASP A 66 -11.63 2.83 -14.44
CA ASP A 66 -11.11 3.22 -15.74
C ASP A 66 -9.64 2.87 -16.02
N ARG A 67 -8.88 2.40 -15.02
CA ARG A 67 -7.42 2.22 -15.17
C ARG A 67 -6.90 1.00 -14.43
N PRO A 68 -6.01 0.18 -15.04
CA PRO A 68 -5.35 -0.93 -14.36
C PRO A 68 -4.62 -0.52 -13.07
N GLY A 69 -4.47 -1.49 -12.17
CA GLY A 69 -3.84 -1.30 -10.86
C GLY A 69 -4.70 -0.49 -9.88
N ALA A 70 -4.11 -0.21 -8.72
CA ALA A 70 -4.72 0.54 -7.63
C ALA A 70 -3.94 1.83 -7.34
N PHE A 71 -4.65 2.92 -7.10
CA PHE A 71 -4.10 4.24 -6.83
C PHE A 71 -3.97 4.50 -5.32
N LEU A 72 -2.88 5.13 -4.90
CA LEU A 72 -2.72 5.63 -3.55
C LEU A 72 -2.03 7.00 -3.52
N ALA A 73 -2.35 7.79 -2.51
CA ALA A 73 -1.65 9.03 -2.19
C ALA A 73 -0.57 8.78 -1.12
N LEU A 74 0.62 9.32 -1.35
CA LEU A 74 1.79 9.24 -0.48
C LEU A 74 2.43 10.64 -0.38
N TRP A 75 1.89 11.46 0.51
CA TRP A 75 2.38 12.82 0.77
C TRP A 75 2.13 13.22 2.23
N LYS A 76 2.82 14.28 2.66
CA LYS A 76 2.65 14.95 3.95
C LYS A 76 2.60 16.46 3.76
N ARG A 77 2.30 17.21 4.82
CA ARG A 77 2.51 18.67 4.82
C ARG A 77 3.91 19.01 5.33
N PRO A 78 4.45 20.17 4.94
CA PRO A 78 5.62 20.74 5.57
C PRO A 78 5.43 20.83 7.09
N ALA A 79 6.44 20.40 7.86
CA ALA A 79 6.39 20.40 9.32
C ALA A 79 6.47 21.81 9.91
N ASP A 80 7.07 22.75 9.18
CA ASP A 80 7.20 24.16 9.54
C ASP A 80 5.89 24.96 9.36
N CYS A 81 4.81 24.30 8.93
CA CYS A 81 3.51 24.91 8.61
C CYS A 81 3.60 26.09 7.63
N SER A 82 4.72 26.26 6.92
CA SER A 82 4.97 27.39 6.01
C SER A 82 4.01 27.40 4.83
N ASN A 83 3.46 26.23 4.47
CA ASN A 83 2.50 26.07 3.39
C ASN A 83 1.57 24.88 3.61
N SER A 84 0.33 25.00 3.15
CA SER A 84 -0.67 23.92 3.13
C SER A 84 -0.47 22.91 1.99
N LYS A 85 0.43 23.19 1.03
CA LYS A 85 0.65 22.34 -0.15
C LYS A 85 1.23 20.95 0.22
N PRO A 86 0.66 19.87 -0.32
CA PRO A 86 1.24 18.53 -0.21
C PRO A 86 2.69 18.47 -0.73
N ILE A 87 3.56 17.86 0.07
CA ILE A 87 4.93 17.54 -0.33
C ILE A 87 5.13 16.02 -0.33
N PRO A 88 5.94 15.48 -1.25
CA PRO A 88 6.35 14.08 -1.19
C PRO A 88 7.09 13.77 0.11
N PHE A 89 7.06 12.52 0.52
CA PHE A 89 7.91 12.05 1.60
C PHE A 89 9.41 12.19 1.25
N THR A 90 10.22 12.30 2.29
CA THR A 90 11.68 12.15 2.25
C THR A 90 12.06 10.78 2.85
N ASN A 91 13.35 10.49 3.00
CA ASN A 91 13.86 9.25 3.59
C ASN A 91 13.63 9.15 5.11
N GLU A 92 12.37 9.23 5.55
CA GLU A 92 11.94 9.38 6.95
C GLU A 92 11.15 8.19 7.50
N PHE A 93 11.02 7.14 6.72
CA PHE A 93 10.42 5.87 7.11
C PHE A 93 11.25 4.74 6.48
N ASP A 94 11.08 3.51 6.94
CA ASP A 94 11.89 2.38 6.47
C ASP A 94 11.13 1.56 5.42
N TYR A 95 9.81 1.38 5.60
CA TYR A 95 8.96 0.70 4.63
C TYR A 95 7.62 1.40 4.39
N LEU A 96 7.13 1.25 3.16
CA LEU A 96 5.74 1.53 2.79
C LEU A 96 4.99 0.20 2.68
N LEU A 97 4.01 -0.01 3.54
CA LEU A 97 3.05 -1.11 3.48
C LEU A 97 1.80 -0.65 2.71
N VAL A 98 1.45 -1.34 1.63
CA VAL A 98 0.26 -1.03 0.82
C VAL A 98 -0.67 -2.24 0.74
N ALA A 99 -1.85 -2.14 1.34
CA ALA A 99 -2.91 -3.12 1.13
C ALA A 99 -3.65 -2.87 -0.19
N VAL A 100 -3.94 -3.94 -0.91
CA VAL A 100 -4.74 -3.92 -2.15
C VAL A 100 -5.70 -5.11 -2.16
N SER A 101 -6.93 -4.87 -2.59
CA SER A 101 -7.90 -5.92 -2.87
C SER A 101 -8.56 -5.70 -4.24
N SER A 102 -9.12 -6.76 -4.81
CA SER A 102 -9.95 -6.69 -6.01
C SER A 102 -11.38 -6.22 -5.72
N ASP A 103 -11.70 -5.90 -4.46
CA ASP A 103 -13.00 -5.42 -4.02
C ASP A 103 -13.40 -4.15 -4.80
N GLY A 104 -14.67 -4.06 -5.17
CA GLY A 104 -15.19 -2.98 -6.03
C GLY A 104 -15.10 -3.27 -7.53
N LEU A 105 -14.61 -4.46 -7.92
CA LEU A 105 -14.76 -5.01 -9.27
C LEU A 105 -16.03 -5.85 -9.34
N THR A 106 -17.19 -5.20 -9.45
CA THR A 106 -18.44 -5.91 -9.80
C THR A 106 -18.35 -6.35 -11.26
N SER A 107 -18.28 -7.66 -11.49
CA SER A 107 -18.51 -8.20 -12.84
C SER A 107 -19.95 -7.89 -13.25
N SER A 108 -20.18 -7.52 -14.51
CA SER A 108 -21.51 -7.14 -15.04
C SER A 108 -22.60 -8.20 -14.87
N ASN A 109 -22.23 -9.41 -14.41
CA ASN A 109 -23.08 -10.59 -14.36
C ASN A 109 -23.26 -11.15 -12.93
N ASN A 110 -22.99 -10.38 -11.86
CA ASN A 110 -23.11 -10.81 -10.45
C ASN A 110 -22.38 -12.13 -10.11
N GLN A 111 -21.40 -12.57 -10.91
CA GLN A 111 -20.53 -13.67 -10.54
C GLN A 111 -19.50 -13.20 -9.51
N VAL A 112 -19.39 -13.97 -8.43
CA VAL A 112 -18.36 -13.83 -7.41
C VAL A 112 -17.01 -14.03 -8.10
N VAL A 113 -16.33 -12.93 -8.40
CA VAL A 113 -14.91 -12.96 -8.72
C VAL A 113 -14.23 -13.41 -7.44
N ASN A 114 -13.36 -14.42 -7.49
CA ASN A 114 -12.50 -14.76 -6.36
C ASN A 114 -11.82 -13.47 -5.89
N LEU A 115 -12.18 -13.00 -4.69
CA LEU A 115 -11.67 -11.75 -4.15
C LEU A 115 -10.18 -11.94 -3.89
N GLN A 116 -9.35 -11.28 -4.69
CA GLN A 116 -7.90 -11.31 -4.56
C GLN A 116 -7.46 -10.16 -3.69
N SER A 117 -6.71 -10.45 -2.63
CA SER A 117 -6.11 -9.46 -1.76
C SER A 117 -4.62 -9.70 -1.58
N GLY A 118 -3.90 -8.68 -1.15
CA GLY A 118 -2.49 -8.79 -0.87
C GLY A 118 -1.87 -7.51 -0.38
N LEU A 119 -0.59 -7.61 -0.04
CA LEU A 119 0.22 -6.55 0.54
C LEU A 119 1.44 -6.30 -0.35
N PHE A 120 1.73 -5.03 -0.61
CA PHE A 120 3.07 -4.63 -1.05
C PHE A 120 3.87 -4.10 0.14
N ILE A 121 5.15 -4.47 0.21
CA ILE A 121 6.08 -3.98 1.24
C ILE A 121 7.31 -3.42 0.56
N PHE A 122 7.36 -2.10 0.38
CA PHE A 122 8.44 -1.44 -0.33
C PHE A 122 9.46 -0.83 0.63
N PRO A 123 10.75 -1.20 0.57
CA PRO A 123 11.80 -0.46 1.26
C PRO A 123 11.87 0.99 0.76
N VAL A 124 12.12 1.94 1.66
CA VAL A 124 12.22 3.36 1.31
C VAL A 124 13.30 3.63 0.25
N GLU A 125 14.43 2.93 0.30
CA GLU A 125 15.52 3.07 -0.66
C GLU A 125 15.11 2.69 -2.07
N LEU A 126 14.29 1.64 -2.21
CA LEU A 126 13.69 1.26 -3.48
C LEU A 126 12.79 2.39 -3.99
N LEU A 127 11.96 2.97 -3.13
CA LEU A 127 11.07 4.06 -3.50
C LEU A 127 11.84 5.33 -3.92
N VAL A 128 12.99 5.61 -3.30
CA VAL A 128 13.91 6.67 -3.74
C VAL A 128 14.46 6.35 -5.13
N LYS A 129 14.97 5.12 -5.35
CA LYS A 129 15.48 4.66 -6.65
C LYS A 129 14.42 4.73 -7.76
N LYS A 130 13.15 4.46 -7.44
CA LYS A 130 12.01 4.57 -8.36
C LYS A 130 11.43 6.00 -8.48
N GLY A 131 12.01 6.99 -7.79
CA GLY A 131 11.59 8.39 -7.83
C GLY A 131 10.21 8.65 -7.22
N ILE A 132 9.76 7.78 -6.31
CA ILE A 132 8.50 7.93 -5.57
C ILE A 132 8.75 8.75 -4.30
N VAL A 133 9.79 8.43 -3.54
CA VAL A 133 10.26 9.23 -2.40
C VAL A 133 11.31 10.23 -2.87
N THR A 134 11.33 11.42 -2.28
CA THR A 134 12.32 12.46 -2.61
C THR A 134 13.74 11.97 -2.30
N GLY A 135 14.61 12.02 -3.31
CA GLY A 135 16.04 11.75 -3.18
C GLY A 135 16.86 13.04 -3.32
N THR A 136 18.19 12.92 -3.20
CA THR A 136 19.13 14.05 -3.20
C THR A 136 18.94 15.02 -4.37
N ASN A 137 18.70 14.49 -5.57
CA ASN A 137 18.69 15.28 -6.81
C ASN A 137 17.31 15.39 -7.47
N ARG A 138 16.27 14.78 -6.90
CA ARG A 138 14.95 14.67 -7.53
C ARG A 138 13.83 14.70 -6.50
N LYS A 139 12.87 15.61 -6.72
CA LYS A 139 11.60 15.66 -5.97
C LYS A 139 10.80 14.38 -6.23
N GLY A 140 10.27 13.79 -5.15
CA GLY A 140 9.43 12.60 -5.21
C GLY A 140 8.03 12.88 -5.78
N LYS A 141 7.18 11.85 -5.74
CA LYS A 141 5.77 11.91 -6.14
C LYS A 141 4.88 12.01 -4.91
N THR A 142 3.72 12.66 -5.05
CA THR A 142 2.69 12.72 -4.01
C THR A 142 1.66 11.58 -4.11
N ALA A 143 1.67 10.83 -5.21
CA ALA A 143 0.80 9.68 -5.45
C ALA A 143 1.38 8.77 -6.53
N PHE A 144 0.98 7.50 -6.53
CA PHE A 144 1.36 6.54 -7.56
C PHE A 144 0.37 5.38 -7.64
N ARG A 145 0.58 4.46 -8.60
CA ARG A 145 -0.19 3.23 -8.73
C ARG A 145 0.67 2.01 -8.39
N VAL A 146 0.04 1.06 -7.72
CA VAL A 146 0.54 -0.31 -7.56
C VAL A 146 -0.23 -1.24 -8.48
N PHE A 147 0.46 -2.24 -9.02
CA PHE A 147 -0.09 -3.21 -9.95
C PHE A 147 0.06 -4.61 -9.35
N PRO A 148 -0.93 -5.12 -8.58
CA PRO A 148 -0.90 -6.53 -8.16
C PRO A 148 -0.86 -7.47 -9.36
N PRO A 149 -0.48 -8.75 -9.20
CA PRO A 149 -0.33 -9.71 -10.30
C PRO A 149 -1.56 -9.78 -11.22
N TRP A 150 -2.76 -9.64 -10.65
CA TRP A 150 -4.03 -9.63 -11.38
C TRP A 150 -4.38 -8.31 -12.09
N SER A 151 -3.46 -7.36 -12.19
CA SER A 151 -3.74 -6.06 -12.86
C SER A 151 -3.94 -6.19 -14.36
N GLU A 152 -3.30 -7.17 -15.01
CA GLU A 152 -3.35 -7.34 -16.46
C GLU A 152 -4.67 -7.93 -16.94
N SER A 153 -5.24 -8.92 -16.22
CA SER A 153 -6.55 -9.51 -16.55
C SER A 153 -7.67 -8.47 -16.57
N ARG A 154 -7.52 -7.39 -15.82
CA ARG A 154 -8.45 -6.26 -15.79
C ARG A 154 -8.43 -5.37 -17.03
N ALA A 155 -7.27 -5.23 -17.67
CA ALA A 155 -7.19 -4.48 -18.92
C ALA A 155 -7.94 -5.18 -20.07
N LEU A 156 -8.21 -6.48 -19.93
CA LEU A 156 -8.93 -7.30 -20.90
C LEU A 156 -10.46 -7.25 -20.72
N SER A 157 -10.98 -6.83 -19.55
CA SER A 157 -12.42 -6.80 -19.24
C SER A 157 -13.05 -5.40 -19.22
N GLY A 158 -12.27 -4.32 -19.36
CA GLY A 158 -12.82 -2.98 -19.59
C GLY A 158 -11.86 -1.78 -19.39
N SER A 159 -11.95 -0.82 -20.31
CA SER A 159 -11.60 0.62 -20.24
C SER A 159 -10.13 1.11 -20.21
N GLY A 160 -9.10 0.27 -20.30
CA GLY A 160 -7.74 0.79 -20.47
C GLY A 160 -6.68 -0.21 -20.92
N VAL A 161 -5.78 0.24 -21.80
CA VAL A 161 -4.61 -0.55 -22.24
C VAL A 161 -3.63 -0.71 -21.07
N PHE A 162 -3.24 -1.96 -20.75
CA PHE A 162 -2.13 -2.22 -19.83
C PHE A 162 -0.81 -1.88 -20.52
N SER A 163 -0.40 -0.62 -20.38
CA SER A 163 0.73 -0.05 -21.12
C SER A 163 2.06 -0.70 -20.75
N ASN A 164 3.06 -0.58 -21.63
CA ASN A 164 4.42 -1.04 -21.36
C ASN A 164 5.02 -0.41 -20.08
N ALA A 165 4.67 0.85 -19.77
CA ALA A 165 5.07 1.49 -18.53
C ALA A 165 4.43 0.84 -17.30
N ALA A 166 3.17 0.43 -17.40
CA ALA A 166 2.47 -0.30 -16.34
C ALA A 166 3.07 -1.70 -16.14
N LYS A 167 3.33 -2.45 -17.23
CA LYS A 167 4.03 -3.75 -17.19
C LYS A 167 5.42 -3.65 -16.56
N SER A 168 6.20 -2.65 -16.97
CA SER A 168 7.53 -2.40 -16.40
C SER A 168 7.45 -2.04 -14.91
N THR A 169 6.40 -1.33 -14.49
CA THR A 169 6.20 -0.98 -13.09
C THR A 169 5.77 -2.20 -12.27
N GLN A 170 4.83 -2.98 -12.78
CA GLN A 170 4.37 -4.22 -12.16
C GLN A 170 5.53 -5.19 -11.94
N ARG A 171 6.40 -5.37 -12.93
CA ARG A 171 7.53 -6.32 -12.85
C ARG A 171 8.35 -6.14 -11.57
N TRP A 172 8.78 -4.91 -11.26
CA TRP A 172 9.56 -4.68 -10.04
C TRP A 172 8.67 -4.68 -8.79
N GLN A 173 7.39 -4.30 -8.89
CA GLN A 173 6.49 -4.31 -7.73
C GLN A 173 6.17 -5.73 -7.25
N CYS A 174 6.07 -6.70 -8.16
CA CYS A 174 5.77 -8.10 -7.83
C CYS A 174 6.84 -8.78 -6.96
N ASP A 175 8.09 -8.31 -7.03
CA ASP A 175 9.18 -8.77 -6.15
C ASP A 175 8.88 -8.47 -4.67
N TYR A 176 8.07 -7.44 -4.42
CA TYR A 176 7.69 -6.94 -3.10
C TYR A 176 6.22 -7.19 -2.75
N PHE A 177 5.55 -8.07 -3.52
CA PHE A 177 4.14 -8.38 -3.34
C PHE A 177 3.93 -9.70 -2.60
N LEU A 178 3.00 -9.71 -1.64
CA LEU A 178 2.55 -10.88 -0.90
C LEU A 178 1.06 -11.10 -1.19
N GLN A 179 0.74 -12.23 -1.83
CA GLN A 179 -0.63 -12.67 -2.02
C GLN A 179 -1.19 -13.11 -0.66
N GLN A 180 -2.40 -12.65 -0.34
CA GLN A 180 -3.16 -13.19 0.79
C GLN A 180 -3.99 -14.39 0.34
N ASP A 181 -4.04 -15.42 1.19
CA ASP A 181 -4.95 -16.55 1.02
C ASP A 181 -6.37 -16.23 1.50
N GLN A 182 -7.25 -17.24 1.49
CA GLN A 182 -8.65 -17.11 1.93
C GLN A 182 -8.81 -16.74 3.41
N TYR A 183 -7.76 -16.88 4.23
CA TYR A 183 -7.72 -16.50 5.65
C TYR A 183 -7.02 -15.15 5.86
N GLY A 184 -6.57 -14.50 4.79
CA GLY A 184 -5.85 -13.21 4.85
C GLY A 184 -4.38 -13.35 5.27
N LEU A 185 -3.82 -14.56 5.25
CA LEU A 185 -2.44 -14.85 5.62
C LEU A 185 -1.52 -14.72 4.40
N VAL A 186 -0.25 -14.37 4.63
CA VAL A 186 0.79 -14.28 3.60
C VAL A 186 1.87 -15.35 3.78
N ASP A 187 2.62 -15.61 2.71
CA ASP A 187 3.83 -16.43 2.76
C ASP A 187 4.91 -15.75 3.65
N LEU A 188 5.18 -16.37 4.79
CA LEU A 188 6.12 -15.87 5.80
C LEU A 188 7.57 -15.91 5.32
N ILE A 189 7.94 -16.89 4.48
CA ILE A 189 9.30 -16.99 3.92
C ILE A 189 9.54 -15.80 3.00
N LYS A 190 8.57 -15.47 2.14
CA LYS A 190 8.65 -14.30 1.27
C LYS A 190 8.61 -13.00 2.07
N LEU A 191 7.76 -12.89 3.09
CA LEU A 191 7.71 -11.74 3.98
C LEU A 191 9.08 -11.47 4.63
N ASN A 192 9.67 -12.49 5.26
CA ASN A 192 10.98 -12.39 5.91
C ASN A 192 12.08 -12.05 4.91
N LYS A 193 12.03 -12.59 3.69
CA LYS A 193 12.97 -12.21 2.62
C LYS A 193 12.85 -10.73 2.24
N ILE A 194 11.64 -10.19 2.14
CA ILE A 194 11.45 -8.77 1.82
C ILE A 194 11.99 -7.89 2.96
N LEU A 195 11.75 -8.27 4.21
CA LEU A 195 12.17 -7.49 5.38
C LEU A 195 13.65 -7.63 5.75
N ALA A 196 14.30 -8.75 5.38
CA ALA A 196 15.73 -8.97 5.60
C ALA A 196 16.60 -8.22 4.58
N ASN A 197 16.13 -8.04 3.34
CA ASN A 197 16.89 -7.41 2.25
C ASN A 197 16.90 -5.87 2.26
N ALA A 198 16.44 -5.22 3.34
CA ALA A 198 16.56 -3.76 3.51
C ALA A 198 17.55 -3.36 4.61
N VAL A 199 18.58 -4.17 4.79
CA VAL A 199 19.76 -3.87 5.62
C VAL A 199 20.99 -3.88 4.72
#